data_AF-A0A7X8X3D6-F1
#
_entry.id   AF-A0A7X8X3D6-F1
#
_cell.length_a   1.000
_cell.length_b   1.000
_cell.length_c   1.000
_cell.angle_alpha   90.00
_cell.angle_beta   90.00
_cell.angle_gamma   90.00
#
_symmetry.space_group_name_H-M   'P 1'
#
loop_
_entity.id
_entity.type
_entity.pdbx_description
1 polymer ?
#
loop_
_entity_poly.entity_id
_entity_poly.type
_entity_poly.pdbx_seq_one_letter_code
_entity_poly.pdbx_strand_id
1 'polypeptide(L)'
;ALNALINCATYRLTTVFSPPLTKVELNNRVKDIFGKKEIIVVRQSPKGTKQYDIRPGIWALSACPVEDGAVVEMEVMTGSAGNVKPGEVIDSLGINGCEVTEIVRTGLFKRLPDGVKLLPL
;
A
#
# COMPACT_ATOMS: atom_id res chain seq x y z
N ALA A 1 26.82 7.53 -6.88
CA ALA A 1 25.44 7.89 -6.50
C ALA A 1 24.91 6.88 -5.49
N LEU A 2 24.84 7.25 -4.20
CA LEU A 2 24.53 6.34 -3.09
C LEU A 2 23.01 6.17 -2.84
N ASN A 3 22.19 7.06 -3.39
CA ASN A 3 20.74 7.15 -3.12
C ASN A 3 19.86 6.19 -3.96
N ALA A 4 20.46 5.30 -4.76
CA ALA A 4 19.73 4.40 -5.67
C ALA A 4 19.34 3.04 -5.05
N LEU A 5 19.50 2.85 -3.74
CA LEU A 5 19.38 1.54 -3.11
C LEU A 5 18.01 1.28 -2.47
N ILE A 6 17.35 2.30 -1.92
CA ILE A 6 16.06 2.10 -1.26
C ILE A 6 14.95 2.10 -2.31
N ASN A 7 14.33 0.94 -2.50
CA ASN A 7 13.21 0.77 -3.42
C ASN A 7 11.96 0.17 -2.75
N CYS A 8 12.03 -0.16 -1.46
CA CYS A 8 10.95 -0.80 -0.73
C CYS A 8 10.70 -0.10 0.60
N ALA A 9 9.42 0.13 0.89
CA ALA A 9 8.96 0.61 2.19
C ALA A 9 7.92 -0.35 2.75
N THR A 10 7.92 -0.51 4.07
CA THR A 10 6.88 -1.25 4.78
C THR A 10 6.08 -0.30 5.64
N TYR A 11 4.78 -0.50 5.68
CA TYR A 11 3.85 0.35 6.44
C TYR A 11 2.92 -0.50 7.29
N ARG A 12 2.52 0.08 8.42
CA ARG A 12 1.36 -0.32 9.21
C ARG A 12 0.41 0.86 9.28
N LEU A 13 -0.85 0.64 8.94
CA LEU A 13 -1.90 1.65 8.95
C LEU A 13 -3.02 1.20 9.87
N THR A 14 -3.62 2.16 10.55
CA THR A 14 -4.86 1.98 11.29
C THR A 14 -5.97 2.67 10.52
N THR A 15 -7.07 1.95 10.31
CA THR A 15 -8.23 2.42 9.56
C THR A 15 -9.49 2.27 10.39
N VAL A 16 -10.41 3.20 10.20
CA VAL A 16 -11.73 3.21 10.83
C VAL A 16 -12.80 3.19 9.73
N PHE A 17 -13.80 2.35 9.87
CA PHE A 17 -14.96 2.30 8.97
C PHE A 17 -16.15 1.62 9.64
N SER A 18 -17.35 2.02 9.23
CA SER A 18 -18.60 1.43 9.68
C SER A 18 -19.48 1.07 8.47
N PRO A 19 -20.08 -0.13 8.42
CA PRO A 19 -20.03 -1.20 9.44
C PRO A 19 -18.66 -1.92 9.48
N PRO A 20 -18.30 -2.57 10.60
CA PRO A 20 -17.07 -3.35 10.69
C PRO A 20 -17.11 -4.54 9.73
N LEU A 21 -15.95 -4.87 9.16
CA LEU A 21 -15.78 -5.97 8.22
C LEU A 21 -15.15 -7.17 8.91
N THR A 22 -15.60 -8.35 8.56
CA THR A 22 -15.01 -9.61 9.01
C THR A 22 -13.64 -9.82 8.38
N LYS A 23 -12.83 -10.69 9.01
CA LYS A 23 -11.54 -11.13 8.46
C LYS A 23 -11.68 -11.75 7.06
N VAL A 24 -12.79 -12.44 6.79
CA VAL A 24 -13.06 -13.05 5.47
C VAL A 24 -13.28 -11.98 4.41
N GLU A 25 -14.08 -10.96 4.70
CA GLU A 25 -14.34 -9.85 3.78
C GLU A 25 -13.07 -9.04 3.49
N LEU A 26 -12.27 -8.74 4.52
CA LEU A 26 -10.97 -8.08 4.35
C LEU A 26 -10.02 -8.92 3.50
N ASN A 27 -9.93 -10.22 3.75
CA ASN A 27 -9.11 -11.13 2.95
C ASN A 27 -9.57 -11.19 1.49
N ASN A 28 -10.88 -11.14 1.22
CA ASN A 28 -11.39 -11.11 -0.15
C ASN A 28 -10.97 -9.82 -0.86
N ARG A 29 -11.09 -8.66 -0.20
CA ARG A 29 -10.63 -7.37 -0.76
C ARG A 29 -9.13 -7.38 -1.05
N VAL A 30 -8.32 -7.95 -0.15
CA VAL A 30 -6.87 -8.12 -0.38
C VAL A 30 -6.61 -9.03 -1.58
N LYS A 31 -7.33 -10.16 -1.70
CA LYS A 31 -7.22 -11.05 -2.88
C LYS A 31 -7.60 -10.32 -4.17
N ASP A 32 -8.63 -9.48 -4.13
CA ASP A 32 -9.06 -8.69 -5.29
C ASP A 32 -7.97 -7.72 -5.75
N ILE A 33 -7.24 -7.09 -4.82
CA ILE A 33 -6.05 -6.27 -5.16
C ILE A 33 -5.03 -7.09 -5.94
N PHE A 34 -4.68 -8.28 -5.47
CA PHE A 34 -3.68 -9.12 -6.15
C PHE A 34 -4.18 -9.72 -7.46
N GLY A 35 -5.50 -9.91 -7.61
CA GLY A 35 -6.15 -10.39 -8.84
C GLY A 35 -6.36 -9.34 -9.93
N LYS A 36 -6.27 -8.04 -9.60
CA LYS A 36 -6.36 -6.95 -10.58
C LYS A 36 -5.10 -6.92 -11.46
N LYS A 37 -5.31 -6.77 -12.77
CA LYS A 37 -4.23 -6.56 -13.75
C LYS A 37 -3.55 -5.19 -13.57
N GLU A 38 -4.35 -4.17 -13.25
CA GLU A 38 -3.91 -2.79 -13.05
C GLU A 38 -4.73 -2.13 -11.93
N ILE A 39 -4.12 -1.16 -11.24
CA ILE A 39 -4.79 -0.30 -10.27
C ILE A 39 -4.38 1.14 -10.60
N ILE A 40 -5.24 1.84 -11.33
CA ILE A 40 -4.96 3.19 -11.80
C ILE A 40 -5.35 4.21 -10.74
N VAL A 41 -4.40 5.05 -10.34
CA VAL A 41 -4.62 6.21 -9.47
C VAL A 41 -4.31 7.50 -10.20
N VAL A 42 -5.05 8.53 -9.85
CA VAL A 42 -4.96 9.85 -10.47
C VAL A 42 -4.25 10.79 -9.51
N ARG A 43 -3.10 11.34 -9.92
CA ARG A 43 -2.36 12.32 -9.11
C ARG A 43 -2.40 13.68 -9.79
N GLN A 44 -2.71 14.70 -8.99
CA GLN A 44 -2.61 16.09 -9.40
C GLN A 44 -1.21 16.64 -9.12
N SER A 45 -0.71 17.45 -10.04
CA SER A 45 0.54 18.19 -9.91
C SER A 45 0.37 19.58 -10.52
N PRO A 46 1.29 20.52 -10.26
CA PRO A 46 1.26 21.83 -10.94
C PRO A 46 1.31 21.74 -12.47
N LYS A 47 1.81 20.64 -13.02
CA LYS A 47 1.87 20.38 -14.48
C LYS A 47 0.62 19.67 -15.02
N GLY A 48 -0.41 19.52 -14.19
CA GLY A 48 -1.65 18.84 -14.52
C GLY A 48 -1.78 17.47 -13.86
N THR A 49 -2.80 16.75 -14.31
CA THR A 49 -3.22 15.46 -13.78
C THR A 49 -2.58 14.32 -14.56
N LYS A 50 -2.03 13.32 -13.86
CA LYS A 50 -1.44 12.13 -14.48
C LYS A 50 -1.92 10.85 -13.80
N GLN A 51 -2.13 9.82 -14.61
CA GLN A 51 -2.49 8.48 -14.16
C GLN A 51 -1.24 7.64 -13.89
N TYR A 52 -1.31 6.80 -12.87
CA TYR A 52 -0.25 5.88 -12.48
C TYR A 52 -0.86 4.52 -12.16
N ASP A 53 -0.33 3.46 -12.76
CA ASP A 53 -0.63 2.10 -12.30
C ASP A 53 0.24 1.79 -11.07
N ILE A 54 -0.40 1.58 -9.93
CA ILE A 54 0.30 1.24 -8.68
C ILE A 54 0.38 -0.26 -8.44
N ARG A 55 -0.35 -1.09 -9.21
CA ARG A 55 -0.43 -2.53 -8.97
C ARG A 55 0.96 -3.20 -8.94
N PRO A 56 1.89 -2.95 -9.88
CA PRO A 56 3.21 -3.60 -9.88
C PRO A 56 4.07 -3.28 -8.63
N GLY A 57 3.75 -2.18 -7.94
CA GLY A 57 4.46 -1.73 -6.75
C GLY A 57 3.85 -2.19 -5.42
N ILE A 58 2.81 -3.04 -5.42
CA ILE A 58 2.24 -3.64 -4.21
C ILE A 58 2.74 -5.09 -4.11
N TRP A 59 3.68 -5.34 -3.20
CA TRP A 59 4.35 -6.64 -3.08
C TRP A 59 3.79 -7.52 -1.98
N ALA A 60 3.32 -6.93 -0.88
CA ALA A 60 2.58 -7.62 0.16
C ALA A 60 1.51 -6.71 0.73
N LEU A 61 0.39 -7.29 1.13
CA LEU A 61 -0.73 -6.59 1.75
C LEU A 61 -1.51 -7.58 2.63
N SER A 62 -1.83 -7.18 3.85
CA SER A 62 -2.69 -7.93 4.77
C SER A 62 -3.54 -6.98 5.58
N ALA A 63 -4.74 -7.40 5.94
CA ALA A 63 -5.67 -6.62 6.75
C ALA A 63 -6.25 -7.50 7.86
N CYS A 64 -6.21 -7.00 9.09
CA CYS A 64 -6.75 -7.66 10.28
C CYS A 64 -7.85 -6.77 10.88
N PRO A 65 -9.06 -7.29 11.12
CA PRO A 65 -10.13 -6.50 11.72
C PRO A 65 -9.79 -6.11 13.16
N VAL A 66 -10.22 -4.92 13.54
CA VAL A 66 -10.29 -4.42 14.93
C VAL A 66 -11.70 -3.87 15.16
N GLU A 67 -12.02 -3.46 16.40
CA GLU A 67 -13.38 -3.08 16.82
C GLU A 67 -14.08 -2.14 15.84
N ASP A 68 -13.43 -1.03 15.47
CA ASP A 68 -14.02 0.01 14.59
C ASP A 68 -13.38 0.07 13.19
N GLY A 69 -12.69 -0.99 12.74
CA GLY A 69 -12.08 -0.98 11.41
C GLY A 69 -11.04 -2.07 11.20
N ALA A 70 -9.84 -1.70 10.73
CA ALA A 70 -8.76 -2.66 10.49
C ALA A 70 -7.36 -2.08 10.68
N VAL A 71 -6.43 -2.96 11.06
CA VAL A 71 -4.99 -2.73 10.91
C VAL A 71 -4.54 -3.33 9.60
N VAL A 72 -3.89 -2.53 8.76
CA VAL A 72 -3.41 -2.92 7.43
C VAL A 72 -1.89 -2.84 7.40
N GLU A 73 -1.25 -3.92 6.96
CA GLU A 73 0.20 -3.97 6.77
C GLU A 73 0.52 -4.18 5.29
N MET A 74 1.54 -3.50 4.79
CA MET A 74 1.90 -3.57 3.37
C MET A 74 3.39 -3.40 3.11
N GLU A 75 3.84 -4.01 2.02
CA GLU A 75 5.14 -3.80 1.41
C GLU A 75 4.93 -3.17 0.03
N VAL A 76 5.50 -1.99 -0.16
CA VAL A 76 5.26 -1.20 -1.37
C VAL A 76 6.54 -0.59 -1.94
N MET A 77 6.52 -0.36 -3.25
CA MET A 77 7.58 0.30 -3.99
C MET A 77 7.70 1.77 -3.57
N THR A 78 8.94 2.21 -3.35
CA THR A 78 9.28 3.62 -3.11
C THR A 78 10.58 3.99 -3.84
N GLY A 79 10.94 5.29 -3.83
CA GLY A 79 12.16 5.79 -4.44
C GLY A 79 11.98 6.34 -5.86
N SER A 80 13.09 6.52 -6.57
CA SER A 80 13.12 7.24 -7.85
C SER A 80 12.55 6.45 -9.03
N ALA A 81 12.57 5.12 -8.96
CA ALA A 81 12.05 4.25 -10.02
C ALA A 81 10.51 4.13 -10.00
N GLY A 82 9.88 4.47 -8.88
CA GLY A 82 8.45 4.40 -8.69
C GLY A 82 8.08 4.59 -7.23
N ASN A 83 6.85 5.03 -6.98
CA ASN A 83 6.36 5.24 -5.62
C ASN A 83 4.86 4.95 -5.54
N VAL A 84 4.50 4.04 -4.65
CA VAL A 84 3.12 3.72 -4.28
C VAL A 84 2.84 4.35 -2.93
N LYS A 85 1.80 5.20 -2.83
CA LYS A 85 1.44 5.79 -1.54
C LYS A 85 0.57 4.81 -0.76
N PRO A 86 0.79 4.62 0.54
CA PRO A 86 0.00 3.66 1.32
C PRO A 86 -1.50 4.01 1.34
N GLY A 87 -1.86 5.30 1.38
CA GLY A 87 -3.27 5.74 1.29
C GLY A 87 -3.95 5.32 -0.01
N GLU A 88 -3.25 5.40 -1.15
CA GLU A 88 -3.80 4.96 -2.45
C GLU A 88 -4.07 3.45 -2.48
N VAL A 89 -3.31 2.66 -1.71
CA VAL A 89 -3.56 1.23 -1.54
C VAL A 89 -4.81 1.01 -0.68
N ILE A 90 -5.00 1.78 0.39
CA ILE A 90 -6.23 1.72 1.20
C ILE A 90 -7.46 2.08 0.38
N ASP A 91 -7.41 3.17 -0.39
CA ASP A 91 -8.51 3.58 -1.27
C ASP A 91 -8.89 2.46 -2.25
N SER A 92 -7.89 1.74 -2.76
CA SER A 92 -8.09 0.65 -3.72
C SER A 92 -8.80 -0.58 -3.13
N LEU A 93 -8.84 -0.74 -1.80
CA LEU A 93 -9.60 -1.79 -1.10
C LEU A 93 -11.12 -1.58 -1.23
N GLY A 94 -11.56 -0.39 -1.64
CA GLY A 94 -12.98 -0.09 -1.91
C GLY A 94 -13.88 -0.20 -0.68
N ILE A 95 -13.34 0.11 0.50
CA ILE A 95 -14.10 0.11 1.76
C ILE A 95 -14.77 1.49 1.89
N ASN A 96 -16.09 1.52 1.84
CA ASN A 96 -16.86 2.76 1.94
C ASN A 96 -16.69 3.39 3.33
N GLY A 97 -16.49 4.70 3.39
CA GLY A 97 -16.31 5.41 4.65
C GLY A 97 -15.02 5.03 5.40
N CYS A 98 -14.04 4.44 4.71
CA CYS A 98 -12.74 4.11 5.28
C CYS A 98 -11.92 5.38 5.47
N GLU A 99 -11.55 5.65 6.71
CA GLU A 99 -10.65 6.73 7.09
C GLU A 99 -9.36 6.14 7.63
N VAL A 100 -8.22 6.65 7.16
CA VAL A 100 -6.91 6.30 7.70
C VAL A 100 -6.62 7.21 8.88
N THR A 101 -6.60 6.67 10.09
CA THR A 101 -6.35 7.42 11.32
C THR A 101 -4.87 7.47 11.68
N GLU A 102 -4.10 6.47 11.26
CA GLU A 102 -2.66 6.40 11.52
C GLU A 102 -1.92 5.75 10.35
N ILE A 103 -0.74 6.29 10.04
CA ILE A 103 0.20 5.71 9.06
C ILE A 103 1.59 5.69 9.69
N VAL A 104 2.13 4.50 9.94
CA VAL A 104 3.49 4.30 10.43
C VAL A 104 4.32 3.59 9.36
N ARG A 105 5.41 4.23 8.91
CA ARG A 105 6.42 3.54 8.10
C ARG A 105 7.30 2.71 9.02
N THR A 106 7.21 1.40 8.91
CA THR A 106 7.91 0.45 9.80
C THR A 106 9.32 0.09 9.30
N GLY A 107 9.63 0.40 8.03
CA GLY A 107 10.96 0.14 7.49
C GLY A 107 11.19 0.66 6.08
N LEU A 108 12.47 0.73 5.72
CA LEU A 108 12.98 1.02 4.38
C LEU A 108 14.00 -0.05 4.03
N PHE A 109 13.97 -0.54 2.80
CA PHE A 109 14.76 -1.68 2.36
C PHE A 109 15.24 -1.51 0.92
N LYS A 110 16.35 -2.18 0.60
CA LYS A 110 16.68 -2.57 -0.77
C LYS A 110 16.03 -3.92 -1.04
N ARG A 111 15.05 -3.96 -1.92
CA ARG A 111 14.45 -5.18 -2.48
C ARG A 111 15.21 -5.61 -3.73
N LEU A 112 15.72 -6.83 -3.72
CA LEU A 112 16.35 -7.48 -4.87
C LEU A 112 15.29 -7.99 -5.87
N PRO A 113 15.65 -8.30 -7.13
CA PRO A 113 14.71 -8.80 -8.13
C PRO A 113 13.98 -10.10 -7.75
N ASP A 114 14.59 -10.92 -6.90
CA ASP A 114 14.01 -12.15 -6.35
C ASP A 114 13.05 -11.92 -5.16
N GLY A 115 12.90 -10.65 -4.74
CA GLY A 115 12.04 -10.24 -3.63
C GLY A 115 12.71 -10.19 -2.26
N VAL A 116 13.99 -10.57 -2.14
CA VAL A 116 14.73 -10.48 -0.87
C VAL A 116 14.90 -9.02 -0.46
N LYS A 117 14.58 -8.71 0.81
CA LYS A 117 14.77 -7.39 1.41
C LYS A 117 16.07 -7.35 2.19
N LEU A 118 16.93 -6.38 1.89
CA LEU A 118 18.14 -6.07 2.63
C LEU A 118 17.93 -4.76 3.40
N LEU A 119 18.42 -4.71 4.64
CA LEU A 119 18.48 -3.46 5.40
C LEU A 119 19.41 -2.48 4.65
N PRO A 120 19.05 -1.18 4.58
CA PRO A 120 19.95 -0.17 4.06
C PRO A 120 21.17 -0.12 4.98
N LEU A 121 22.35 -0.32 4.38
CA LEU A 121 23.65 -0.23 5.04
C LEU A 121 23.87 1.16 5.65
#